data_AF-A0A8B8EXQ8-F1
#
_entry.id   AF-A0A8B8EXQ8-F1
#
_cell.length_a   1.000
_cell.length_b   1.000
_cell.length_c   1.000
_cell.angle_alpha   90.00
_cell.angle_beta   90.00
_cell.angle_gamma   90.00
#
_symmetry.space_group_name_H-M   'P 1'
#
loop_
_entity.id
_entity.type
_entity.pdbx_description
1 polymer ?
#
loop_
_entity_poly.entity_id
_entity_poly.type
_entity_poly.pdbx_seq_one_letter_code
_entity_poly.pdbx_strand_id
1 'polypeptide(L)'
;MFTKTNEGNVDVCPVTKETWEARAEAKKADCGGQSVYHCLSDIKGRKWEKCVQRTLVIEGNCPIFTSDGFIDWKPCHTSISKCPNTSYVSDKVYKYSWCYGNNTLNPYL
;
A
#
# COMPACT_ATOMS: atom_id res chain seq x y z
N MET A 1 -12.34 27.41 6.01
CA MET A 1 -12.77 26.06 5.56
C MET A 1 -11.59 25.45 4.81
N PHE A 2 -10.90 24.47 5.39
CA PHE A 2 -9.91 23.69 4.62
C PHE A 2 -10.66 22.56 3.94
N THR A 3 -10.83 22.65 2.63
CA THR A 3 -11.28 21.52 1.81
C THR A 3 -10.22 20.44 1.93
N LYS A 4 -10.53 19.37 2.66
CA LYS A 4 -9.68 18.18 2.79
C LYS A 4 -9.65 17.50 1.41
N THR A 5 -8.72 17.91 0.57
CA THR A 5 -8.40 17.25 -0.70
C THR A 5 -8.12 15.77 -0.36
N ASN A 6 -8.68 14.85 -1.16
CA ASN A 6 -8.41 13.41 -1.08
C ASN A 6 -6.97 13.13 -1.56
N GLU A 7 -5.98 13.80 -0.97
CA GLU A 7 -4.58 13.70 -1.35
C GLU A 7 -4.10 12.26 -1.13
N GLY A 8 -3.62 11.67 -2.22
CA GLY A 8 -3.07 10.32 -2.24
C GLY A 8 -4.05 9.22 -2.64
N ASN A 9 -5.35 9.45 -2.86
CA ASN A 9 -6.19 8.39 -3.44
C ASN A 9 -5.76 8.12 -4.89
N VAL A 10 -5.59 6.84 -5.24
CA VAL A 10 -5.18 6.41 -6.57
C VAL A 10 -6.01 5.23 -7.05
N ASP A 11 -6.14 5.07 -8.37
CA ASP A 11 -6.84 3.93 -8.96
C ASP A 11 -6.04 2.64 -8.88
N VAL A 12 -4.71 2.74 -9.00
CA VAL A 12 -3.81 1.60 -9.05
C VAL A 12 -2.52 1.85 -8.28
N CYS A 13 -2.06 0.82 -7.57
CA CYS A 13 -0.72 0.78 -6.99
C CYS A 13 0.28 0.14 -7.96
N PRO A 14 1.58 0.52 -7.88
CA PRO A 14 2.65 -0.18 -8.58
C PRO A 14 2.82 -1.59 -8.01
N VAL A 15 2.71 -2.61 -8.87
CA VAL A 15 2.71 -4.03 -8.45
C VAL A 15 4.03 -4.74 -8.68
N THR A 16 4.96 -4.17 -9.45
CA THR A 16 6.31 -4.71 -9.62
C THR A 16 7.29 -3.96 -8.74
N LYS A 17 8.44 -4.58 -8.47
CA LYS A 17 9.51 -3.94 -7.71
C LYS A 17 9.97 -2.65 -8.41
N GLU A 18 10.21 -2.71 -9.71
CA GLU A 18 10.77 -1.58 -10.47
C GLU A 18 9.80 -0.40 -10.48
N THR A 19 8.51 -0.66 -10.73
CA THR A 19 7.48 0.38 -10.76
C THR A 19 7.25 0.99 -9.38
N TRP A 20 7.36 0.18 -8.32
CA TRP A 20 7.25 0.64 -6.95
C TRP A 20 8.43 1.52 -6.57
N GLU A 21 9.67 1.09 -6.87
CA GLU A 21 10.90 1.84 -6.58
C GLU A 21 10.94 3.16 -7.35
N ALA A 22 10.53 3.16 -8.64
CA ALA A 22 10.44 4.39 -9.42
C ALA A 22 9.43 5.38 -8.83
N ARG A 23 8.27 4.91 -8.37
CA ARG A 23 7.26 5.75 -7.72
C ARG A 23 7.73 6.25 -6.36
N ALA A 24 8.41 5.40 -5.59
CA ALA A 24 8.99 5.76 -4.30
C ALA A 24 10.07 6.85 -4.44
N GLU A 25 10.96 6.74 -5.42
CA GLU A 25 11.99 7.75 -5.68
C GLU A 25 11.35 9.08 -6.12
N ALA A 26 10.34 9.04 -6.99
CA ALA A 26 9.58 10.24 -7.39
C ALA A 26 8.88 10.94 -6.21
N LYS A 27 8.55 10.21 -5.13
CA LYS A 27 7.90 10.71 -3.92
C LYS A 27 8.86 10.96 -2.76
N LYS A 28 10.15 10.73 -2.95
CA LYS A 28 11.14 10.79 -1.87
C LYS A 28 11.29 12.16 -1.24
N ALA A 29 11.15 13.23 -2.02
CA ALA A 29 11.17 14.60 -1.50
C ALA A 29 9.94 14.91 -0.63
N ASP A 30 8.79 14.28 -0.91
CA ASP A 30 7.55 14.40 -0.14
C ASP A 30 7.63 13.58 1.17
N CYS A 31 8.37 12.46 1.14
CA CYS A 31 8.57 11.59 2.29
C CYS A 31 9.72 12.11 3.18
N GLY A 32 9.37 12.88 4.22
CA GLY A 32 10.34 13.36 5.21
C GLY A 32 10.74 12.33 6.27
N GLY A 33 11.96 12.47 6.81
CA GLY A 33 12.41 11.75 8.00
C GLY A 33 12.53 10.23 7.80
N GLN A 34 11.87 9.45 8.65
CA GLN A 34 11.86 7.98 8.60
C GLN A 34 10.71 7.40 7.76
N SER A 35 9.84 8.27 7.23
CA SER A 35 8.71 7.85 6.41
C SER A 35 9.17 7.41 5.04
N VAL A 36 8.51 6.40 4.50
CA VAL A 36 8.72 5.95 3.12
C VAL A 36 7.40 5.82 2.41
N TYR A 37 7.48 5.93 1.09
CA TYR A 37 6.36 5.76 0.21
C TYR A 37 5.72 4.38 0.42
N HIS A 38 4.41 4.35 0.47
CA HIS A 38 3.59 3.15 0.45
C HIS A 38 2.40 3.39 -0.45
N CYS A 39 2.01 2.37 -1.23
CA CYS A 39 0.70 2.32 -1.85
C CYS A 39 -0.03 1.08 -1.38
N LEU A 40 -1.12 1.27 -0.65
CA LEU A 40 -1.86 0.20 0.00
C LEU A 40 -3.37 0.43 -0.16
N SER A 41 -4.14 -0.64 -0.04
CA SER A 41 -5.59 -0.53 0.09
C SER A 41 -5.98 -0.14 1.52
N ASP A 42 -7.12 0.52 1.68
CA ASP A 42 -7.83 0.57 2.96
C ASP A 42 -8.77 -0.64 3.12
N ILE A 43 -9.50 -0.69 4.24
CA ILE A 43 -10.45 -1.78 4.52
C ILE A 43 -11.59 -1.88 3.49
N LYS A 44 -11.89 -0.80 2.75
CA LYS A 44 -12.91 -0.75 1.69
C LYS A 44 -12.33 -1.08 0.30
N GLY A 45 -11.03 -1.37 0.22
CA GLY A 45 -10.35 -1.67 -1.05
C GLY A 45 -9.99 -0.43 -1.88
N ARG A 46 -10.13 0.79 -1.33
CA ARG A 46 -9.65 2.01 -1.99
C ARG A 46 -8.15 2.11 -1.80
N LYS A 47 -7.41 2.48 -2.84
CA LYS A 47 -5.95 2.57 -2.75
C LYS A 47 -5.50 3.98 -2.43
N TRP A 48 -4.41 4.04 -1.70
CA TRP A 48 -3.84 5.28 -1.23
C TRP A 48 -2.33 5.22 -1.35
N GLU A 49 -1.72 6.29 -1.84
CA GLU A 49 -0.30 6.59 -1.73
C GLU A 49 -0.08 7.47 -0.49
N LYS A 50 0.78 7.04 0.44
CA LYS A 50 1.15 7.83 1.62
C LYS A 50 2.61 7.63 2.00
N CYS A 51 3.22 8.65 2.61
CA CYS A 51 4.53 8.56 3.24
C CYS A 51 4.34 8.26 4.74
N VAL A 52 4.67 7.04 5.15
CA VAL A 52 4.55 6.60 6.56
C VAL A 52 5.73 5.74 6.95
N GLN A 53 5.97 5.58 8.25
CA GLN A 53 7.00 4.67 8.74
C GLN A 53 6.72 3.23 8.32
N ARG A 54 7.79 2.46 8.13
CA ARG A 54 7.73 1.03 7.87
C ARG A 54 7.15 0.29 9.07
N THR A 55 6.40 -0.76 8.82
CA THR A 55 5.99 -1.72 9.84
C THR A 55 6.32 -3.14 9.40
N LEU A 56 6.49 -4.03 10.39
CA LEU A 56 6.60 -5.46 10.14
C LEU A 56 5.20 -6.03 9.94
N VAL A 57 4.98 -6.67 8.80
CA VAL A 57 3.77 -7.42 8.51
C VAL A 57 4.05 -8.90 8.77
N ILE A 58 3.26 -9.51 9.64
CA ILE A 58 3.37 -10.93 9.97
C ILE A 58 2.83 -11.78 8.81
N GLU A 59 3.37 -12.99 8.64
CA GLU A 59 2.85 -13.97 7.68
C GLU A 59 1.32 -14.14 7.77
N GLY A 60 0.68 -14.46 6.65
CA GLY A 60 -0.78 -14.56 6.56
C GLY A 60 -1.52 -13.22 6.65
N ASN A 61 -0.82 -12.09 6.49
CA ASN A 61 -1.44 -10.77 6.57
C ASN A 61 -1.03 -9.84 5.43
N CYS A 62 -1.93 -8.95 5.05
CA CYS A 62 -1.71 -7.86 4.11
C CYS A 62 -1.79 -6.50 4.82
N PRO A 63 -0.85 -5.57 4.57
CA PRO A 63 -0.89 -4.23 5.12
C PRO A 63 -2.03 -3.43 4.48
N ILE A 64 -2.70 -2.65 5.30
CA ILE A 64 -3.76 -1.73 4.88
C ILE A 64 -3.60 -0.37 5.56
N PHE A 65 -4.18 0.66 4.96
CA PHE A 65 -4.32 1.94 5.65
C PHE A 65 -5.58 1.97 6.52
N THR A 66 -5.41 2.41 7.77
CA THR A 66 -6.51 2.79 8.63
C THR A 66 -7.12 4.12 8.19
N SER A 67 -8.30 4.46 8.71
CA SER A 67 -8.94 5.78 8.51
C SER A 67 -8.04 6.93 8.96
N ASP A 68 -7.20 6.68 9.97
CA ASP A 68 -6.31 7.67 10.57
C ASP A 68 -4.97 7.77 9.84
N GLY A 69 -4.76 6.93 8.81
CA GLY A 69 -3.60 6.98 7.93
C GLY A 69 -2.40 6.18 8.40
N PHE A 70 -2.54 5.36 9.44
CA PHE A 70 -1.51 4.41 9.86
C PHE A 70 -1.59 3.11 9.07
N ILE A 71 -0.52 2.31 9.12
CA ILE A 71 -0.54 0.94 8.59
C ILE A 71 -1.05 0.01 9.69
N ASP A 72 -2.07 -0.76 9.35
CA ASP A 72 -2.53 -1.94 10.10
C ASP A 72 -2.48 -3.15 9.15
N TRP A 73 -2.98 -4.29 9.59
CA TRP A 73 -3.04 -5.51 8.79
C TRP A 73 -4.46 -6.08 8.71
N LYS A 74 -4.72 -6.78 7.62
CA LYS A 74 -5.86 -7.70 7.50
C LYS A 74 -5.35 -9.11 7.19
N PRO A 75 -6.03 -10.15 7.69
CA PRO A 75 -5.68 -11.51 7.34
C PRO A 75 -5.85 -11.75 5.84
N CYS A 76 -4.95 -12.53 5.27
CA CYS A 76 -5.15 -13.23 4.01
C CYS A 76 -4.80 -14.71 4.21
N HIS A 77 -5.53 -15.59 3.55
CA HIS A 77 -5.31 -17.01 3.74
C HIS A 77 -4.01 -17.40 3.01
N THR A 78 -3.04 -17.98 3.71
CA THR A 78 -1.73 -18.36 3.15
C THR A 78 -1.81 -19.39 2.02
N SER A 79 -2.92 -20.13 1.94
CA SER A 79 -3.24 -21.03 0.82
C SER A 79 -3.56 -20.28 -0.48
N ILE A 80 -3.82 -18.97 -0.42
CA ILE A 80 -4.06 -18.14 -1.59
C ILE A 80 -2.72 -17.73 -2.20
N SER A 81 -2.55 -18.02 -3.48
CA SER A 81 -1.38 -17.60 -4.25
C SER A 81 -1.16 -16.09 -4.09
N LYS A 82 0.10 -15.71 -3.78
CA LYS A 82 0.54 -14.32 -3.57
C LYS A 82 0.02 -13.63 -2.30
N CYS A 83 -0.62 -14.35 -1.36
CA CYS A 83 -0.68 -13.93 0.03
C CYS A 83 0.70 -14.14 0.71
N PRO A 84 1.12 -13.28 1.65
CA PRO A 84 2.39 -13.46 2.35
C PRO A 84 2.44 -14.75 3.16
N ASN A 85 3.45 -15.58 2.89
CA ASN A 85 3.75 -16.81 3.62
C ASN A 85 5.00 -16.69 4.51
N THR A 86 5.57 -15.49 4.60
CA THR A 86 6.68 -15.13 5.48
C THR A 86 6.50 -13.68 5.89
N SER A 87 7.00 -13.31 7.07
CA SER A 87 6.97 -11.93 7.54
C SER A 87 7.84 -11.01 6.67
N TYR A 88 7.41 -9.77 6.48
CA TYR A 88 8.10 -8.81 5.62
C TYR A 88 7.86 -7.37 6.09
N VAL A 89 8.68 -6.46 5.60
CA VAL A 89 8.52 -5.02 5.89
C VAL A 89 7.56 -4.40 4.88
N SER A 90 6.67 -3.53 5.33
CA SER A 90 5.53 -3.01 4.56
C SER A 90 5.89 -2.33 3.23
N ASP A 91 7.11 -1.80 3.09
CA ASP A 91 7.63 -1.24 1.84
C ASP A 91 7.95 -2.29 0.77
N LYS A 92 7.82 -3.58 1.10
CA LYS A 92 8.00 -4.72 0.19
C LYS A 92 6.69 -5.37 -0.25
N VAL A 93 5.56 -4.68 -0.12
CA VAL A 93 4.22 -5.17 -0.49
C VAL A 93 4.10 -5.59 -1.97
N TYR A 94 4.93 -5.03 -2.86
CA TYR A 94 5.02 -5.44 -4.28
C TYR A 94 5.35 -6.93 -4.48
N LYS A 95 5.85 -7.63 -3.45
CA LYS A 95 6.06 -9.09 -3.49
C LYS A 95 4.74 -9.89 -3.46
N TYR A 96 3.64 -9.28 -3.00
CA TYR A 96 2.41 -9.97 -2.64
C TYR A 96 1.22 -9.30 -3.32
N SER A 97 1.05 -9.60 -4.61
CA SER A 97 0.03 -8.96 -5.45
C SER A 97 -1.40 -9.12 -4.93
N TRP A 98 -1.69 -10.15 -4.15
CA TRP A 98 -2.99 -10.35 -3.50
C TRP A 98 -3.37 -9.19 -2.58
N CYS A 99 -2.40 -8.56 -1.93
CA CYS A 99 -2.64 -7.49 -0.96
C CYS A 99 -3.23 -6.21 -1.59
N TYR A 100 -3.12 -6.05 -2.91
CA TYR A 100 -3.71 -4.92 -3.61
C TYR A 100 -5.20 -5.11 -3.96
N GLY A 101 -5.75 -6.32 -3.80
CA GLY A 101 -7.13 -6.63 -4.20
C GLY A 101 -7.38 -6.33 -5.68
N ASN A 102 -8.51 -5.71 -6.00
CA ASN A 102 -8.79 -5.26 -7.36
C ASN A 102 -7.90 -4.07 -7.70
N ASN A 103 -6.84 -4.26 -8.49
CA ASN A 103 -5.85 -3.23 -8.85
C ASN A 103 -5.85 -2.90 -10.35
N THR A 104 -7.04 -2.71 -10.91
CA THR A 104 -7.23 -2.24 -12.28
C THR A 104 -7.65 -0.78 -12.30
N LEU A 105 -7.29 -0.07 -13.36
CA LEU A 105 -7.83 1.26 -13.64
C LEU A 105 -9.34 1.12 -13.78
N ASN A 106 -10.11 1.96 -13.09
CA ASN A 106 -11.54 2.03 -13.34
C ASN A 106 -11.75 2.83 -14.64
N PRO A 107 -12.18 2.21 -15.76
CA PRO A 107 -12.30 2.93 -17.03
C PRO A 107 -13.52 3.87 -17.06
N TYR A 108 -14.31 3.93 -15.98
CA TYR A 108 -15.55 4.69 -15.88
C TYR A 108 -15.51 5.85 -14.86
N LEU A 109 -14.32 6.21 -14.36
CA LEU A 109 -14.08 7.42 -13.57
C LEU A 109 -13.17 8.39 -14.34
#